data_AF-A0A402AMR4-F1
#
_entry.id   AF-A0A402AMR4-F1
#
_cell.length_a   1.000
_cell.length_b   1.000
_cell.length_c   1.000
_cell.angle_alpha   90.00
_cell.angle_beta   90.00
_cell.angle_gamma   90.00
#
_symmetry.space_group_name_H-M   'P 1'
#
loop_
_entity.id
_entity.type
_entity.pdbx_description
1 polymer ?
#
loop_
_entity_poly.entity_id
_entity_poly.type
_entity_poly.pdbx_seq_one_letter_code
_entity_poly.pdbx_strand_id
1 'polypeptide(L)'
;MTVRIYGFNWETYTQRVMPAFKLWLTQKDESQIYTLYTQTRCFREEHFLPPAMQPLRTWSRAQTFVQQLPQGPQTQREYALLCSAETFTDLSDSYVHKHPPQLYQNIDALRAVWGAIVAEYCLSCFLIPHTDAQIEISSPQNKLEETEASRSEIISLLESAGLHELAREIQDQSLDEDWSADEQEDEEEEAALAMHGIELGRHPATLHLRGWLATISVRAMALFELLACGRRCLPFGYRAGEPYEDFVGYLTPDEVWQFSRCLRLTQAPDAHKVEADYAVFHQAQSFKMIDEILPSHAENLLTIIHQAAQHGLGLLCSS
;
A
#
# COMPACT_ATOMS: atom_id res chain seq x y z
N MET A 1 1.71 0.48 12.97
CA MET A 1 2.00 1.09 11.67
C MET A 1 3.04 0.21 11.01
N THR A 2 2.92 0.05 9.70
CA THR A 2 3.79 -0.80 8.89
C THR A 2 4.11 0.02 7.66
N VAL A 3 5.40 0.23 7.41
CA VAL A 3 5.88 0.93 6.23
C VAL A 3 5.82 -0.01 5.05
N ARG A 4 5.09 0.38 4.01
CA ARG A 4 4.97 -0.41 2.78
C ARG A 4 5.32 0.43 1.57
N ILE A 5 5.96 -0.18 0.59
CA ILE A 5 6.23 0.44 -0.71
C ILE A 5 5.47 -0.29 -1.81
N TYR A 6 4.87 0.50 -2.71
CA TYR A 6 4.10 0.07 -3.86
C TYR A 6 4.79 0.53 -5.14
N GLY A 7 4.64 -0.24 -6.21
CA GLY A 7 4.84 0.30 -7.55
C GLY A 7 3.78 1.37 -7.82
N PHE A 8 4.20 2.48 -8.42
CA PHE A 8 3.31 3.61 -8.68
C PHE A 8 3.28 3.90 -10.17
N ASN A 9 2.13 3.64 -10.80
CA ASN A 9 1.88 3.96 -12.19
C ASN A 9 1.72 5.48 -12.38
N TRP A 10 2.88 6.14 -12.48
CA TRP A 10 3.00 7.58 -12.66
C TRP A 10 2.30 8.07 -13.92
N GLU A 11 2.32 7.28 -14.99
CA GLU A 11 1.64 7.62 -16.25
C GLU A 11 0.13 7.73 -16.05
N THR A 12 -0.52 6.71 -15.47
CA THR A 12 -1.95 6.75 -15.16
C THR A 12 -2.28 7.89 -14.20
N TYR A 13 -1.43 8.11 -13.19
CA TYR A 13 -1.61 9.20 -12.24
C TYR A 13 -1.61 10.57 -12.93
N THR A 14 -0.64 10.82 -13.82
CA THR A 14 -0.44 12.11 -14.49
C THR A 14 -1.36 12.35 -15.67
N GLN A 15 -1.71 11.32 -16.44
CA GLN A 15 -2.50 11.45 -17.66
C GLN A 15 -4.01 11.25 -17.45
N ARG A 16 -4.41 10.53 -16.39
CA ARG A 16 -5.82 10.17 -16.17
C ARG A 16 -6.36 10.72 -14.85
N VAL A 17 -5.71 10.42 -13.73
CA VAL A 17 -6.24 10.75 -12.40
C VAL A 17 -6.17 12.25 -12.11
N MET A 18 -4.99 12.86 -12.23
CA MET A 18 -4.79 14.28 -11.93
C MET A 18 -5.56 15.23 -12.88
N PRO A 19 -5.64 14.97 -14.20
CA PRO A 19 -6.53 15.73 -15.10
C PRO A 19 -8.01 15.60 -14.71
N ALA A 20 -8.40 14.39 -14.28
CA ALA A 20 -9.61 14.06 -13.52
C ALA A 20 -10.01 15.14 -12.51
N PHE A 21 -9.15 15.24 -11.49
CA PHE A 21 -9.31 16.18 -10.39
C PHE A 21 -9.25 17.64 -10.83
N LYS A 22 -8.38 17.96 -11.80
CA LYS A 22 -8.25 19.33 -12.31
C LYS A 22 -9.57 19.84 -12.88
N LEU A 23 -10.23 19.06 -13.73
CA LEU A 23 -11.52 19.43 -14.33
C LEU A 23 -12.59 19.61 -13.25
N TRP A 24 -12.65 18.70 -12.29
CA TRP A 24 -13.63 18.77 -11.21
C TRP A 24 -13.43 20.00 -10.31
N LEU A 25 -12.20 20.28 -9.89
CA LEU A 25 -11.91 21.38 -8.97
C LEU A 25 -12.00 22.76 -9.63
N THR A 26 -11.67 22.87 -10.93
CA THR A 26 -11.63 24.17 -11.64
C THR A 26 -12.89 24.47 -12.45
N GLN A 27 -13.57 23.46 -12.98
CA GLN A 27 -14.72 23.62 -13.87
C GLN A 27 -16.01 23.02 -13.29
N LYS A 28 -15.94 22.33 -12.14
CA LYS A 28 -17.05 21.58 -11.54
C LYS A 28 -17.58 20.45 -12.45
N ASP A 29 -16.78 20.03 -13.42
CA ASP A 29 -17.09 18.89 -14.27
C ASP A 29 -16.69 17.60 -13.53
N GLU A 30 -17.69 16.84 -13.09
CA GLU A 30 -17.50 15.59 -12.37
C GLU A 30 -17.50 14.35 -13.27
N SER A 31 -17.74 14.48 -14.57
CA SER A 31 -17.99 13.34 -15.47
C SER A 31 -16.88 12.27 -15.44
N GLN A 32 -15.63 12.71 -15.58
CA GLN A 32 -14.47 11.83 -15.61
C GLN A 32 -14.14 11.28 -14.23
N ILE A 33 -14.14 12.12 -13.19
CA ILE A 33 -13.76 11.68 -11.84
C ILE A 33 -14.81 10.76 -11.22
N TYR A 34 -16.09 11.00 -11.51
CA TYR A 34 -17.18 10.11 -11.11
C TYR A 34 -17.03 8.74 -11.76
N THR A 35 -16.71 8.69 -13.06
CA THR A 35 -16.48 7.43 -13.77
C THR A 35 -15.30 6.65 -13.18
N LEU A 36 -14.24 7.34 -12.75
CA LEU A 36 -13.12 6.69 -12.05
C LEU A 36 -13.56 6.14 -10.69
N TYR A 37 -14.26 6.97 -9.90
CA TYR A 37 -14.64 6.64 -8.54
C TYR A 37 -15.64 5.48 -8.46
N THR A 38 -16.61 5.40 -9.38
CA THR A 38 -17.64 4.34 -9.36
C THR A 38 -17.07 2.93 -9.57
N GLN A 39 -15.87 2.82 -10.13
CA GLN A 39 -15.20 1.53 -10.32
C GLN A 39 -14.44 1.08 -9.06
N THR A 40 -14.15 1.99 -8.13
CA THR A 40 -13.35 1.70 -6.93
C THR A 40 -14.09 0.81 -5.94
N ARG A 41 -13.34 0.01 -5.18
CA ARG A 41 -13.86 -0.76 -4.04
C ARG A 41 -14.67 0.11 -3.06
N CYS A 42 -14.19 1.32 -2.76
CA CYS A 42 -14.87 2.29 -1.89
C CYS A 42 -16.34 2.51 -2.28
N PHE A 43 -16.57 2.79 -3.56
CA PHE A 43 -17.91 3.05 -4.07
C PHE A 43 -18.82 1.83 -3.96
N ARG A 44 -18.27 0.63 -4.23
CA ARG A 44 -19.02 -0.63 -4.14
C ARG A 44 -19.43 -0.92 -2.71
N GLU A 45 -18.51 -0.78 -1.75
CA GLU A 45 -18.79 -0.98 -0.32
C GLU A 45 -19.82 0.01 0.21
N GLU A 46 -19.71 1.29 -0.19
CA GLU A 46 -20.70 2.31 0.17
C GLU A 46 -22.10 2.03 -0.40
N HIS A 47 -22.23 1.15 -1.40
CA HIS A 47 -23.52 0.73 -1.94
C HIS A 47 -24.39 0.01 -0.91
N PHE A 48 -23.76 -0.76 -0.01
CA PHE A 48 -24.42 -1.58 1.00
C PHE A 48 -24.78 -0.84 2.29
N LEU A 49 -24.47 0.46 2.38
CA LEU A 49 -24.81 1.27 3.55
C LEU A 49 -26.34 1.40 3.74
N PRO A 50 -26.84 1.36 4.99
CA PRO A 50 -28.26 1.57 5.27
C PRO A 50 -28.78 2.90 4.72
N PRO A 51 -30.09 3.01 4.37
CA PRO A 51 -30.68 4.24 3.81
C PRO A 51 -30.38 5.52 4.61
N ALA A 52 -30.33 5.42 5.93
CA ALA A 52 -30.02 6.55 6.82
C ALA A 52 -28.59 7.09 6.68
N MET A 53 -27.64 6.26 6.23
CA MET A 53 -26.22 6.60 6.06
C MET A 53 -25.88 7.02 4.62
N GLN A 54 -26.81 6.87 3.67
CA GLN A 54 -26.64 7.26 2.28
C GLN A 54 -26.17 8.71 2.08
N PRO A 55 -26.66 9.72 2.84
CA PRO A 55 -26.17 11.09 2.71
C PRO A 55 -24.74 11.29 3.19
N LEU A 56 -24.21 10.37 4.01
CA LEU A 56 -22.87 10.41 4.60
C LEU A 56 -21.80 9.78 3.70
N ARG A 57 -22.19 9.25 2.53
CA ARG A 57 -21.28 8.69 1.54
C ARG A 57 -20.17 9.66 1.16
N THR A 58 -18.99 9.10 0.91
CA THR A 58 -17.77 9.84 0.57
C THR A 58 -18.00 10.72 -0.66
N TRP A 59 -18.63 10.18 -1.71
CA TRP A 59 -18.94 10.94 -2.92
C TRP A 59 -19.82 12.17 -2.65
N SER A 60 -20.97 11.99 -1.98
CA SER A 60 -21.93 13.06 -1.70
C SER A 60 -21.28 14.21 -0.92
N ARG A 61 -20.44 13.86 0.05
CA ARG A 61 -19.68 14.83 0.87
C ARG A 61 -18.62 15.56 0.04
N ALA A 62 -17.86 14.84 -0.78
CA ALA A 62 -16.84 15.43 -1.64
C ALA A 62 -17.46 16.36 -2.72
N GLN A 63 -18.57 15.95 -3.32
CA GLN A 63 -19.31 16.76 -4.29
C GLN A 63 -19.82 18.07 -3.68
N THR A 64 -20.45 17.99 -2.51
CA THR A 64 -20.93 19.18 -1.78
C THR A 64 -19.77 20.14 -1.47
N PHE A 65 -18.62 19.61 -1.09
CA PHE A 65 -17.43 20.41 -0.84
C PHE A 65 -16.92 21.13 -2.10
N VAL A 66 -16.75 20.40 -3.21
CA VAL A 66 -16.25 20.97 -4.47
C VAL A 66 -17.18 22.07 -4.98
N GLN A 67 -18.50 21.93 -4.78
CA GLN A 67 -19.47 22.97 -5.11
C GLN A 67 -19.24 24.28 -4.33
N GLN A 68 -18.75 24.20 -3.09
CA GLN A 68 -18.49 25.31 -2.18
C GLN A 68 -17.08 25.91 -2.30
N LEU A 69 -16.19 25.31 -3.11
CA LEU A 69 -14.83 25.80 -3.27
C LEU A 69 -14.78 27.23 -3.88
N PRO A 70 -13.94 28.13 -3.34
CA PRO A 70 -13.72 29.45 -3.91
C PRO A 70 -13.25 29.40 -5.38
N GLN A 71 -13.94 30.13 -6.26
CA GLN A 71 -13.66 30.16 -7.70
C GLN A 71 -12.95 31.45 -8.15
N GLY A 72 -12.14 32.04 -7.27
CA GLY A 72 -11.32 33.21 -7.63
C GLY A 72 -10.20 32.83 -8.61
N PRO A 73 -9.68 33.78 -9.40
CA PRO A 73 -8.62 33.49 -10.38
C PRO A 73 -7.33 32.96 -9.71
N GLN A 74 -7.03 33.41 -8.49
CA GLN A 74 -5.90 32.93 -7.71
C GLN A 74 -6.12 31.49 -7.22
N THR A 75 -7.30 31.16 -6.67
CA THR A 75 -7.60 29.82 -6.14
C THR A 75 -7.69 28.79 -7.27
N GLN A 76 -8.24 29.17 -8.43
CA GLN A 76 -8.23 28.31 -9.62
C GLN A 76 -6.81 27.98 -10.09
N ARG A 77 -5.89 28.94 -10.03
CA ARG A 77 -4.48 28.70 -10.34
C ARG A 77 -3.85 27.73 -9.35
N GLU A 78 -4.14 27.88 -8.06
CA GLU A 78 -3.67 26.95 -7.03
C GLU A 78 -4.20 25.52 -7.25
N TYR A 79 -5.49 25.36 -7.59
CA TYR A 79 -6.06 24.04 -7.92
C TYR A 79 -5.42 23.42 -9.17
N ALA A 80 -5.13 24.24 -10.18
CA ALA A 80 -4.44 23.78 -11.38
C ALA A 80 -3.00 23.32 -11.10
N LEU A 81 -2.29 24.00 -10.19
CA LEU A 81 -0.95 23.58 -9.72
C LEU A 81 -1.02 22.30 -8.90
N LEU A 82 -2.00 22.20 -7.98
CA LEU A 82 -2.24 21.03 -7.14
C LEU A 82 -2.46 19.76 -7.98
N CYS A 83 -3.20 19.89 -9.08
CA CYS A 83 -3.52 18.79 -10.00
C CYS A 83 -2.52 18.67 -11.16
N SER A 84 -1.37 19.34 -11.10
CA SER A 84 -0.30 19.19 -12.07
C SER A 84 0.82 18.39 -11.41
N ALA A 85 0.87 17.07 -11.63
CA ALA A 85 1.84 16.19 -10.98
C ALA A 85 3.28 16.72 -11.05
N GLU A 86 3.79 17.05 -12.24
CA GLU A 86 5.16 17.56 -12.43
C GLU A 86 5.42 18.87 -11.67
N THR A 87 4.62 19.90 -11.95
CA THR A 87 4.74 21.21 -11.28
C THR A 87 4.60 21.08 -9.76
N PHE A 88 3.73 20.18 -9.29
CA PHE A 88 3.54 19.93 -7.88
C PHE A 88 4.76 19.25 -7.27
N THR A 89 5.36 18.25 -7.93
CA THR A 89 6.60 17.59 -7.49
C THR A 89 7.73 18.60 -7.35
N ASP A 90 7.96 19.44 -8.37
CA ASP A 90 9.01 20.48 -8.34
C ASP A 90 8.82 21.47 -7.19
N LEU A 91 7.56 21.86 -6.93
CA LEU A 91 7.23 22.74 -5.81
C LEU A 91 7.42 22.05 -4.46
N SER A 92 6.99 20.78 -4.35
CA SER A 92 7.13 19.96 -3.15
C SER A 92 8.60 19.77 -2.78
N ASP A 93 9.49 19.56 -3.74
CA ASP A 93 10.94 19.42 -3.49
C ASP A 93 11.58 20.71 -2.96
N SER A 94 10.99 21.86 -3.28
CA SER A 94 11.45 23.17 -2.83
C SER A 94 10.96 23.56 -1.41
N TYR A 95 10.37 22.61 -0.66
CA TYR A 95 9.65 22.82 0.61
C TYR A 95 10.38 23.70 1.64
N VAL A 96 11.72 23.72 1.64
CA VAL A 96 12.53 24.54 2.55
C VAL A 96 12.26 26.05 2.38
N HIS A 97 11.74 26.49 1.23
CA HIS A 97 11.50 27.90 0.92
C HIS A 97 10.08 28.24 0.47
N LYS A 98 9.28 27.25 0.02
CA LYS A 98 7.92 27.46 -0.47
C LYS A 98 7.00 26.40 0.11
N HIS A 99 5.94 26.81 0.81
CA HIS A 99 4.85 25.90 1.14
C HIS A 99 4.26 25.35 -0.17
N PRO A 100 4.12 24.02 -0.33
CA PRO A 100 3.51 23.47 -1.53
C PRO A 100 2.05 23.90 -1.61
N PRO A 101 1.46 23.88 -2.82
CA PRO A 101 0.04 24.13 -3.00
C PRO A 101 -0.79 23.21 -2.09
N GLN A 102 -1.75 23.77 -1.37
CA GLN A 102 -2.67 23.01 -0.54
C GLN A 102 -4.10 23.45 -0.86
N LEU A 103 -5.05 22.53 -0.67
CA LEU A 103 -6.45 22.93 -0.65
C LEU A 103 -6.72 23.85 0.53
N TYR A 104 -7.47 24.92 0.26
CA TYR A 104 -7.85 25.95 1.24
C TYR A 104 -8.56 25.38 2.48
N GLN A 105 -9.23 24.24 2.33
CA GLN A 105 -9.87 23.49 3.40
C GLN A 105 -9.55 22.01 3.23
N ASN A 106 -9.18 21.38 4.35
CA ASN A 106 -8.86 19.98 4.40
C ASN A 106 -10.15 19.17 4.59
N ILE A 107 -10.59 18.46 3.54
CA ILE A 107 -11.79 17.61 3.58
C ILE A 107 -11.41 16.17 3.34
N ASP A 108 -11.63 15.36 4.37
CA ASP A 108 -11.34 13.93 4.38
C ASP A 108 -12.09 13.19 3.26
N ALA A 109 -13.29 13.64 2.89
CA ALA A 109 -14.06 13.04 1.80
C ALA A 109 -13.38 13.16 0.42
N LEU A 110 -12.80 14.32 0.10
CA LEU A 110 -12.10 14.51 -1.17
C LEU A 110 -10.81 13.69 -1.21
N ARG A 111 -10.10 13.61 -0.08
CA ARG A 111 -8.94 12.73 0.06
C ARG A 111 -9.33 11.26 -0.08
N ALA A 112 -10.44 10.83 0.51
CA ALA A 112 -10.93 9.46 0.38
C ALA A 112 -11.28 9.10 -1.08
N VAL A 113 -11.93 9.99 -1.84
CA VAL A 113 -12.13 9.81 -3.29
C VAL A 113 -10.79 9.66 -4.01
N TRP A 114 -9.83 10.54 -3.69
CA TRP A 114 -8.49 10.49 -4.30
C TRP A 114 -7.73 9.21 -3.96
N GLY A 115 -7.70 8.82 -2.68
CA GLY A 115 -7.03 7.61 -2.19
C GLY A 115 -7.62 6.34 -2.79
N ALA A 116 -8.95 6.26 -2.87
CA ALA A 116 -9.63 5.13 -3.52
C ALA A 116 -9.25 5.00 -5.00
N ILE A 117 -9.17 6.12 -5.74
CA ILE A 117 -8.77 6.10 -7.15
C ILE A 117 -7.28 5.77 -7.31
N VAL A 118 -6.42 6.29 -6.43
CA VAL A 118 -4.98 5.95 -6.45
C VAL A 118 -4.79 4.46 -6.18
N ALA A 119 -5.47 3.91 -5.18
CA ALA A 119 -5.42 2.49 -4.85
C ALA A 119 -5.84 1.62 -6.03
N GLU A 120 -6.97 1.96 -6.68
CA GLU A 120 -7.54 1.17 -7.77
C GLU A 120 -6.72 1.25 -9.08
N TYR A 121 -6.19 2.42 -9.45
CA TYR A 121 -5.64 2.64 -10.79
C TYR A 121 -4.13 2.90 -10.83
N CYS A 122 -3.55 3.36 -9.73
CA CYS A 122 -2.17 3.82 -9.73
C CYS A 122 -1.23 2.91 -8.96
N LEU A 123 -1.73 2.06 -8.05
CA LEU A 123 -0.87 1.09 -7.37
C LEU A 123 -0.66 -0.12 -8.28
N SER A 124 0.58 -0.57 -8.34
CA SER A 124 0.97 -1.81 -8.97
C SER A 124 1.70 -2.64 -7.94
N CYS A 125 1.19 -3.83 -7.68
CA CYS A 125 1.82 -4.77 -6.78
C CYS A 125 2.85 -5.57 -7.57
N PHE A 126 4.06 -5.66 -7.01
CA PHE A 126 5.04 -6.59 -7.51
C PHE A 126 4.78 -7.93 -6.84
N LEU A 127 4.48 -8.95 -7.63
CA LEU A 127 4.57 -10.32 -7.14
C LEU A 127 6.05 -10.56 -6.82
N ILE A 128 6.42 -10.54 -5.54
CA ILE A 128 7.66 -11.16 -5.11
C ILE A 128 7.39 -12.66 -5.19
N PRO A 129 8.07 -13.45 -6.06
CA PRO A 129 8.09 -14.89 -5.85
C PRO A 129 8.73 -15.09 -4.49
N HIS A 130 7.93 -15.51 -3.50
CA HIS A 130 8.44 -15.84 -2.18
C HIS A 130 9.62 -16.79 -2.34
N THR A 131 10.82 -16.30 -2.03
CA THR A 131 12.04 -17.09 -2.03
C THR A 131 11.88 -18.14 -0.92
N ASP A 132 11.63 -19.38 -1.31
CA ASP A 132 11.77 -20.63 -0.54
C ASP A 132 11.75 -20.50 0.99
N ALA A 133 10.55 -20.31 1.53
CA ALA A 133 10.20 -20.76 2.88
C ALA A 133 8.81 -21.40 2.82
N GLN A 134 8.77 -22.66 2.36
CA GLN A 134 7.68 -23.62 2.57
C GLN A 134 6.26 -23.05 2.44
N ILE A 135 5.89 -22.62 1.24
CA ILE A 135 4.53 -22.91 0.77
C ILE A 135 4.71 -24.12 -0.12
N GLU A 136 4.61 -25.30 0.49
CA GLU A 136 4.19 -26.46 -0.28
C GLU A 136 2.92 -26.03 -0.99
N ILE A 137 2.99 -25.97 -2.31
CA ILE A 137 1.80 -25.97 -3.15
C ILE A 137 1.14 -27.31 -2.86
N SER A 138 0.32 -27.33 -1.81
CA SER A 138 -0.57 -28.44 -1.51
C SER A 138 -1.56 -28.46 -2.65
N SER A 139 -1.23 -29.24 -3.67
CA SER A 139 -2.19 -29.71 -4.66
C SER A 139 -3.46 -30.12 -3.91
N PRO A 140 -4.68 -29.79 -4.41
CA PRO A 140 -5.94 -29.98 -3.70
C PRO A 140 -6.23 -31.45 -3.32
N GLN A 141 -5.44 -32.40 -3.81
CA GLN A 141 -5.46 -33.80 -3.37
C GLN A 141 -4.87 -34.04 -1.96
N ASN A 142 -3.85 -33.28 -1.52
CA ASN A 142 -3.24 -33.52 -0.19
C ASN A 142 -4.10 -32.96 0.96
N LYS A 143 -4.84 -31.86 0.74
CA LYS A 143 -5.75 -31.31 1.75
C LYS A 143 -6.95 -32.23 2.01
N LEU A 144 -7.46 -32.94 0.99
CA LEU A 144 -8.53 -33.93 1.18
C LEU A 144 -8.05 -35.13 2.02
N GLU A 145 -6.84 -35.65 1.76
CA GLU A 145 -6.31 -36.81 2.51
C GLU A 145 -5.99 -36.48 3.98
N GLU A 146 -5.44 -35.30 4.29
CA GLU A 146 -5.18 -34.89 5.69
C GLU A 146 -6.46 -34.60 6.47
N THR A 147 -7.50 -34.08 5.80
CA THR A 147 -8.80 -33.79 6.44
C THR A 147 -9.59 -35.06 6.69
N GLU A 148 -9.55 -36.04 5.78
CA GLU A 148 -10.14 -37.36 5.99
C GLU A 148 -9.42 -38.16 7.08
N ALA A 149 -8.07 -38.13 7.11
CA ALA A 149 -7.28 -38.78 8.14
C ALA A 149 -7.58 -38.20 9.54
N SER A 150 -7.61 -36.87 9.66
CA SER A 150 -7.92 -36.17 10.92
C SER A 150 -9.36 -36.42 11.39
N ARG A 151 -10.33 -36.50 10.47
CA ARG A 151 -11.75 -36.79 10.78
C ARG A 151 -11.93 -38.24 11.24
N SER A 152 -11.22 -39.19 10.65
CA SER A 152 -11.23 -40.59 11.07
C SER A 152 -10.66 -40.78 12.48
N GLU A 153 -9.62 -40.02 12.84
CA GLU A 153 -9.05 -40.01 14.20
C GLU A 153 -10.02 -39.39 15.22
N ILE A 154 -10.72 -38.31 14.86
CA ILE A 154 -11.74 -37.68 15.71
C ILE A 154 -12.93 -38.63 15.95
N ILE A 155 -13.40 -39.32 14.91
CA ILE A 155 -14.47 -40.33 15.05
C ILE A 155 -14.02 -41.46 15.97
N SER A 156 -12.79 -41.97 15.79
CA SER A 156 -12.24 -43.05 16.63
C SER A 156 -12.07 -42.61 18.10
N LEU A 157 -11.68 -41.35 18.33
CA LEU A 157 -11.60 -40.76 19.67
C LEU A 157 -12.98 -40.63 20.32
N LEU A 158 -14.00 -40.18 19.58
CA LEU A 158 -15.37 -40.04 20.08
C LEU A 158 -16.02 -41.39 20.40
N GLU A 159 -15.76 -42.41 19.58
CA GLU A 159 -16.18 -43.79 19.84
C GLU A 159 -15.51 -44.34 21.12
N SER A 160 -14.20 -44.11 21.29
CA SER A 160 -13.47 -44.56 22.48
C SER A 160 -13.95 -43.87 23.77
N ALA A 161 -14.51 -42.67 23.67
CA ALA A 161 -15.07 -41.90 24.79
C ALA A 161 -16.54 -42.22 25.08
N GLY A 162 -17.16 -43.16 24.36
CA GLY A 162 -18.57 -43.54 24.55
C GLY A 162 -19.58 -42.55 23.94
N LEU A 163 -19.13 -41.60 23.10
CA LEU A 163 -19.95 -40.54 22.50
C LEU A 163 -20.45 -40.93 21.09
N HIS A 164 -21.13 -42.06 21.00
CA HIS A 164 -21.47 -42.70 19.72
C HIS A 164 -22.49 -41.92 18.89
N GLU A 165 -23.41 -41.18 19.53
CA GLU A 165 -24.39 -40.34 18.81
C GLU A 165 -23.70 -39.16 18.09
N LEU A 166 -22.72 -38.53 18.74
CA LEU A 166 -21.97 -37.40 18.17
C LEU A 166 -21.05 -37.85 17.02
N ALA A 167 -20.43 -39.02 17.15
CA ALA A 167 -19.64 -39.62 16.08
C ALA A 167 -20.48 -39.87 14.82
N ARG A 168 -21.74 -40.30 14.99
CA ARG A 168 -22.66 -40.56 13.87
C ARG A 168 -23.16 -39.27 13.20
N GLU A 169 -23.39 -38.23 13.98
CA GLU A 169 -23.82 -36.92 13.46
C GLU A 169 -22.73 -36.26 12.59
N ILE A 170 -21.46 -36.39 13.00
CA ILE A 170 -20.31 -35.96 12.19
C ILE A 170 -20.17 -36.80 10.92
N GLN A 171 -20.54 -38.09 10.95
CA GLN A 171 -20.49 -38.96 9.78
C GLN A 171 -21.60 -38.62 8.77
N ASP A 172 -22.81 -38.33 9.24
CA ASP A 172 -23.98 -38.00 8.42
C ASP A 172 -23.88 -36.60 7.76
N GLN A 173 -23.16 -35.64 8.36
CA GLN A 173 -22.89 -34.31 7.76
C GLN A 173 -22.02 -34.37 6.48
N SER A 174 -21.44 -35.52 6.11
CA SER A 174 -20.59 -35.64 4.91
C SER A 174 -21.33 -35.78 3.58
N LEU A 175 -22.67 -35.89 3.59
CA LEU A 175 -23.45 -36.20 2.38
C LEU A 175 -24.26 -35.04 1.81
N ASP A 176 -24.30 -33.87 2.46
CA ASP A 176 -25.16 -32.74 2.08
C ASP A 176 -24.42 -31.42 1.75
N GLU A 177 -23.08 -31.40 1.73
CA GLU A 177 -22.34 -30.23 1.21
C GLU A 177 -22.16 -30.36 -0.31
N ASP A 178 -23.14 -29.82 -1.03
CA ASP A 178 -23.07 -29.51 -2.47
C ASP A 178 -22.13 -28.30 -2.65
N TRP A 179 -20.82 -28.57 -2.75
CA TRP A 179 -19.73 -27.59 -2.92
C TRP A 179 -19.78 -26.90 -4.30
N SER A 180 -20.79 -26.06 -4.50
CA SER A 180 -20.89 -25.13 -5.64
C SER A 180 -20.54 -23.68 -5.25
N ALA A 181 -19.68 -23.48 -4.25
CA ALA A 181 -19.35 -22.15 -3.71
C ALA A 181 -17.84 -21.84 -3.56
N ASP A 182 -16.92 -22.72 -3.95
CA ASP A 182 -15.48 -22.52 -3.66
C ASP A 182 -14.69 -21.74 -4.73
N GLU A 183 -15.28 -21.42 -5.88
CA GLU A 183 -14.55 -20.62 -6.90
C GLU A 183 -14.59 -19.11 -6.62
N GLN A 184 -15.31 -18.62 -5.59
CA GLN A 184 -15.42 -17.19 -5.28
C GLN A 184 -14.58 -16.72 -4.08
N GLU A 185 -14.30 -17.57 -3.10
CA GLU A 185 -13.48 -17.18 -1.94
C GLU A 185 -11.98 -17.10 -2.30
N ASP A 186 -11.48 -17.96 -3.18
CA ASP A 186 -10.09 -17.94 -3.64
C ASP A 186 -9.75 -16.69 -4.47
N GLU A 187 -10.69 -16.15 -5.26
CA GLU A 187 -10.49 -14.89 -6.00
C GLU A 187 -10.47 -13.66 -5.08
N GLU A 188 -11.24 -13.66 -3.98
CA GLU A 188 -11.24 -12.56 -3.01
C GLU A 188 -10.01 -12.58 -2.09
N GLU A 189 -9.48 -13.74 -1.72
CA GLU A 189 -8.21 -13.86 -0.98
C GLU A 189 -7.00 -13.53 -1.87
N GLU A 190 -6.97 -13.97 -3.13
CA GLU A 190 -5.93 -13.55 -4.09
C GLU A 190 -6.03 -12.04 -4.40
N ALA A 191 -7.23 -11.47 -4.55
CA ALA A 191 -7.41 -10.03 -4.76
C ALA A 191 -7.08 -9.20 -3.51
N ALA A 192 -7.34 -9.73 -2.30
CA ALA A 192 -6.90 -9.12 -1.06
C ALA A 192 -5.37 -9.17 -0.93
N LEU A 193 -4.73 -10.29 -1.27
CA LEU A 193 -3.27 -10.44 -1.34
C LEU A 193 -2.66 -9.56 -2.44
N ALA A 194 -3.35 -9.35 -3.56
CA ALA A 194 -2.89 -8.58 -4.71
C ALA A 194 -2.76 -7.06 -4.47
N MET A 195 -3.17 -6.54 -3.31
CA MET A 195 -3.01 -5.13 -2.90
C MET A 195 -2.00 -4.93 -1.76
N HIS A 196 -1.16 -5.91 -1.44
CA HIS A 196 -0.15 -5.76 -0.38
C HIS A 196 1.19 -5.24 -0.96
N GLY A 197 1.52 -3.99 -0.63
CA GLY A 197 2.84 -3.43 -0.91
C GLY A 197 3.95 -4.17 -0.15
N ILE A 198 5.19 -3.98 -0.59
CA ILE A 198 6.36 -4.62 0.02
C ILE A 198 6.63 -3.99 1.37
N GLU A 199 6.52 -4.79 2.44
CA GLU A 199 6.80 -4.35 3.80
C GLU A 199 8.29 -4.04 3.98
N LEU A 200 8.55 -2.81 4.43
CA LEU A 200 9.87 -2.34 4.80
C LEU A 200 10.09 -2.26 6.31
N GLY A 201 9.12 -2.67 7.13
CA GLY A 201 9.21 -2.69 8.59
C GLY A 201 8.11 -1.88 9.25
N ARG A 202 8.24 -1.59 10.55
CA ARG A 202 7.14 -1.00 11.35
C ARG A 202 7.14 0.53 11.40
N HIS A 203 8.30 1.18 11.39
CA HIS A 203 8.38 2.65 11.45
C HIS A 203 9.51 3.20 10.59
N PRO A 204 9.30 4.31 9.83
CA PRO A 204 10.33 4.88 8.97
C PRO A 204 11.62 5.26 9.71
N ALA A 205 11.48 5.74 10.96
CA ALA A 205 12.60 6.11 11.82
C ALA A 205 13.43 4.92 12.33
N THR A 206 12.90 3.70 12.24
CA THR A 206 13.55 2.47 12.71
C THR A 206 13.90 1.52 11.57
N LEU A 207 13.97 2.02 10.33
CA LEU A 207 14.33 1.17 9.19
C LEU A 207 15.84 0.97 9.08
N HIS A 208 16.64 1.84 9.70
CA HIS A 208 18.11 1.85 9.65
C HIS A 208 18.71 1.86 8.23
N LEU A 209 17.86 2.08 7.21
CA LEU A 209 18.24 2.15 5.80
C LEU A 209 19.05 3.41 5.50
N ARG A 210 18.81 4.51 6.24
CA ARG A 210 19.40 5.82 5.96
C ARG A 210 20.92 5.80 6.02
N GLY A 211 21.51 5.36 7.12
CA GLY A 211 22.96 5.34 7.27
C GLY A 211 23.62 4.33 6.33
N TRP A 212 23.03 3.14 6.15
CA TRP A 212 23.51 2.17 5.16
C TRP A 212 23.52 2.75 3.74
N LEU A 213 22.42 3.38 3.30
CA LEU A 213 22.35 4.05 1.99
C LEU A 213 23.38 5.18 1.87
N ALA A 214 23.65 5.93 2.94
CA ALA A 214 24.66 6.98 2.95
C ALA A 214 26.08 6.43 2.72
N THR A 215 26.38 5.22 3.18
CA THR A 215 27.68 4.56 2.90
C THR A 215 27.83 4.14 1.43
N ILE A 216 26.72 3.95 0.71
CA ILE A 216 26.69 3.55 -0.69
C ILE A 216 26.69 4.77 -1.60
N SER A 217 25.74 5.69 -1.40
CA SER A 217 25.55 6.89 -2.22
C SER A 217 24.69 7.91 -1.50
N VAL A 218 25.18 9.14 -1.39
CA VAL A 218 24.42 10.29 -0.87
C VAL A 218 23.12 10.50 -1.65
N ARG A 219 23.12 10.23 -2.96
CA ARG A 219 21.90 10.31 -3.78
C ARG A 219 20.88 9.25 -3.40
N ALA A 220 21.33 8.02 -3.15
CA ALA A 220 20.45 6.93 -2.74
C ALA A 220 19.77 7.23 -1.39
N MET A 221 20.53 7.78 -0.44
CA MET A 221 19.98 8.26 0.83
C MET A 221 18.96 9.39 0.62
N ALA A 222 19.26 10.39 -0.22
CA ALA A 222 18.34 11.50 -0.47
C ALA A 222 17.02 11.04 -1.12
N LEU A 223 17.08 10.13 -2.09
CA LEU A 223 15.89 9.54 -2.73
C LEU A 223 15.05 8.74 -1.72
N PHE A 224 15.69 7.99 -0.83
CA PHE A 224 14.99 7.33 0.27
C PHE A 224 14.29 8.32 1.22
N GLU A 225 14.93 9.45 1.53
CA GLU A 225 14.31 10.48 2.37
C GLU A 225 13.06 11.10 1.73
N LEU A 226 13.04 11.26 0.40
CA LEU A 226 11.85 11.69 -0.36
C LEU A 226 10.73 10.64 -0.34
N LEU A 227 11.10 9.36 -0.36
CA LEU A 227 10.14 8.26 -0.40
C LEU A 227 9.51 7.97 0.97
N ALA A 228 10.31 7.80 2.03
CA ALA A 228 9.84 7.21 3.28
C ALA A 228 9.92 8.16 4.50
N CYS A 229 10.61 9.31 4.40
CA CYS A 229 10.87 10.19 5.54
C CYS A 229 10.00 11.46 5.55
N GLY A 230 8.92 11.51 4.77
CA GLY A 230 7.99 12.65 4.79
C GLY A 230 8.55 13.94 4.20
N ARG A 231 9.64 13.89 3.41
CA ARG A 231 10.19 15.08 2.74
C ARG A 231 9.42 15.50 1.50
N ARG A 232 8.65 14.59 0.93
CA ARG A 232 7.75 14.82 -0.20
C ARG A 232 6.40 14.22 0.14
N CYS A 233 5.32 14.89 -0.23
CA CYS A 233 3.96 14.41 0.02
C CYS A 233 3.12 14.53 -1.25
N LEU A 234 2.03 13.76 -1.35
CA LEU A 234 1.06 13.89 -2.43
C LEU A 234 0.09 15.06 -2.18
N PRO A 235 -0.50 15.66 -3.24
CA PRO A 235 -1.28 16.90 -3.15
C PRO A 235 -2.47 16.87 -2.19
N PHE A 236 -3.13 15.72 -2.03
CA PHE A 236 -4.28 15.58 -1.14
C PHE A 236 -3.91 15.00 0.25
N GLY A 237 -2.64 14.62 0.42
CA GLY A 237 -1.95 14.45 1.71
C GLY A 237 -2.49 13.36 2.64
N TYR A 238 -1.83 13.31 3.80
CA TYR A 238 -1.90 12.33 4.90
C TYR A 238 -2.74 12.82 6.09
N ARG A 239 -3.44 11.90 6.78
CA ARG A 239 -3.92 12.06 8.17
C ARG A 239 -4.05 10.68 8.83
N ALA A 240 -3.31 10.49 9.92
CA ALA A 240 -3.41 9.30 10.76
C ALA A 240 -4.86 8.96 11.12
N GLY A 241 -5.26 7.71 10.83
CA GLY A 241 -6.58 7.17 11.18
C GLY A 241 -7.63 7.21 10.06
N GLU A 242 -7.24 7.47 8.82
CA GLU A 242 -8.14 7.49 7.66
C GLU A 242 -8.14 6.17 6.86
N PRO A 243 -9.23 5.86 6.13
CA PRO A 243 -9.45 4.52 5.54
C PRO A 243 -8.61 4.19 4.29
N TYR A 244 -7.78 5.12 3.81
CA TYR A 244 -6.87 4.89 2.68
C TYR A 244 -5.45 5.18 3.14
N GLU A 245 -4.55 4.25 2.81
CA GLU A 245 -3.22 4.18 3.38
C GLU A 245 -2.51 5.52 3.51
N ASP A 246 -1.83 5.69 4.64
CA ASP A 246 -1.14 6.90 5.05
C ASP A 246 0.11 7.11 4.17
N PHE A 247 -0.07 7.61 2.94
CA PHE A 247 1.02 7.83 2.00
C PHE A 247 1.97 8.92 2.48
N VAL A 248 3.21 8.54 2.78
CA VAL A 248 4.24 9.40 3.38
C VAL A 248 5.24 9.97 2.39
N GLY A 249 5.30 9.45 1.16
CA GLY A 249 6.18 9.96 0.11
C GLY A 249 6.20 9.10 -1.14
N TYR A 250 6.79 9.63 -2.21
CA TYR A 250 6.82 8.97 -3.51
C TYR A 250 8.06 9.36 -4.33
N LEU A 251 8.38 8.52 -5.30
CA LEU A 251 9.40 8.74 -6.33
C LEU A 251 8.77 8.62 -7.72
N THR A 252 9.21 9.48 -8.62
CA THR A 252 8.90 9.40 -10.06
C THR A 252 9.69 8.27 -10.72
N PRO A 253 9.29 7.77 -11.91
CA PRO A 253 10.02 6.72 -12.62
C PRO A 253 11.50 7.04 -12.86
N ASP A 254 11.82 8.29 -13.21
CA ASP A 254 13.20 8.73 -13.44
C ASP A 254 14.04 8.65 -12.16
N GLU A 255 13.45 9.00 -11.02
CA GLU A 255 14.08 8.92 -9.71
C GLU A 255 14.28 7.48 -9.26
N VAL A 256 13.30 6.60 -9.50
CA VAL A 256 13.42 5.16 -9.26
C VAL A 256 14.54 4.56 -10.11
N TRP A 257 14.65 4.94 -11.37
CA TRP A 257 15.75 4.52 -12.23
C TRP A 257 17.11 5.01 -11.71
N GLN A 258 17.20 6.26 -11.26
CA GLN A 258 18.41 6.78 -10.62
C GLN A 258 18.74 6.02 -9.32
N PHE A 259 17.72 5.69 -8.52
CA PHE A 259 17.88 4.95 -7.27
C PHE A 259 18.43 3.55 -7.55
N SER A 260 17.83 2.82 -8.50
CA SER A 260 18.30 1.52 -8.95
C SER A 260 19.74 1.57 -9.46
N ARG A 261 20.09 2.61 -10.24
CA ARG A 261 21.48 2.79 -10.71
C ARG A 261 22.48 2.99 -9.59
N CYS A 262 22.10 3.71 -8.53
CA CYS A 262 22.96 3.89 -7.36
C CYS A 262 23.18 2.56 -6.60
N LEU A 263 22.21 1.65 -6.63
CA LEU A 263 22.21 0.41 -5.85
C LEU A 263 22.55 -0.84 -6.68
N ARG A 264 22.85 -0.70 -7.97
CA ARG A 264 23.04 -1.82 -8.92
C ARG A 264 24.04 -2.89 -8.49
N LEU A 265 25.09 -2.50 -7.75
CA LEU A 265 26.15 -3.41 -7.31
C LEU A 265 26.08 -3.68 -5.79
N THR A 266 25.06 -3.17 -5.14
CA THR A 266 24.88 -3.30 -3.69
C THR A 266 24.26 -4.66 -3.38
N GLN A 267 24.76 -5.28 -2.32
CA GLN A 267 24.16 -6.48 -1.74
C GLN A 267 23.54 -6.12 -0.39
N ALA A 268 22.43 -6.76 -0.06
CA ALA A 268 21.83 -6.64 1.26
C ALA A 268 22.82 -7.16 2.33
N PRO A 269 22.85 -6.57 3.54
CA PRO A 269 23.58 -7.14 4.65
C PRO A 269 23.08 -8.55 4.97
N ASP A 270 24.00 -9.42 5.39
CA ASP A 270 23.67 -10.78 5.83
C ASP A 270 22.74 -10.75 7.06
N ALA A 271 21.65 -11.52 7.02
CA ALA A 271 20.62 -11.54 8.06
C ALA A 271 21.16 -11.88 9.46
N HIS A 272 22.09 -12.84 9.56
CA HIS A 272 22.69 -13.20 10.85
C HIS A 272 23.59 -12.09 11.39
N LYS A 273 24.25 -11.33 10.51
CA LYS A 273 25.03 -10.15 10.92
C LYS A 273 24.13 -9.02 11.39
N VAL A 274 22.99 -8.82 10.75
CA VAL A 274 21.97 -7.85 11.17
C VAL A 274 21.48 -8.20 12.58
N GLU A 275 21.05 -9.44 12.81
CA GLU A 275 20.56 -9.89 14.12
C GLU A 275 21.61 -9.70 15.23
N ALA A 276 22.87 -10.07 14.96
CA ALA A 276 23.97 -9.88 15.90
C ALA A 276 24.22 -8.39 16.20
N ASP A 277 24.17 -7.53 15.19
CA ASP A 277 24.37 -6.08 15.35
C ASP A 277 23.25 -5.44 16.18
N TYR A 278 22.00 -5.84 15.95
CA TYR A 278 20.86 -5.44 16.79
C TYR A 278 21.00 -5.89 18.24
N ALA A 279 21.43 -7.14 18.47
CA ALA A 279 21.61 -7.66 19.82
C ALA A 279 22.67 -6.86 20.60
N VAL A 280 23.78 -6.49 19.94
CA VAL A 280 24.85 -5.65 20.53
C VAL A 280 24.34 -4.24 20.82
N PHE A 281 23.57 -3.64 19.91
CA PHE A 281 22.99 -2.31 20.10
C PHE A 281 22.03 -2.27 21.30
N HIS A 282 21.14 -3.24 21.44
CA HIS A 282 20.18 -3.31 22.55
C HIS A 282 20.83 -3.55 23.92
N GLN A 283 21.97 -4.23 23.97
CA GLN A 283 22.69 -4.49 25.21
C GLN A 283 23.48 -3.27 25.71
N ALA A 284 23.43 -2.12 25.02
CA ALA A 284 24.12 -0.87 25.36
C ALA A 284 25.63 -1.01 25.61
N GLN A 285 26.25 -2.08 25.09
CA GLN A 285 27.68 -2.36 25.25
C GLN A 285 28.56 -1.44 24.38
N SER A 286 27.97 -0.66 23.47
CA SER A 286 28.67 0.30 22.61
C SER A 286 27.84 1.57 22.37
N PHE A 287 28.50 2.73 22.35
CA PHE A 287 27.92 3.99 21.86
C PHE A 287 27.86 3.93 20.33
N LYS A 288 26.80 3.30 19.79
CA LYS A 288 26.47 3.35 18.36
C LYS A 288 25.28 4.26 18.13
N MET A 289 25.26 4.97 17.01
CA MET A 289 24.08 5.71 16.55
C MET A 289 23.11 4.80 15.79
N ILE A 290 21.82 5.16 15.75
CA ILE A 290 20.77 4.40 15.05
C ILE A 290 21.10 4.19 13.57
N ASP A 291 21.70 5.18 12.92
CA ASP A 291 22.11 5.12 11.52
C ASP A 291 23.32 4.19 11.27
N GLU A 292 24.01 3.71 12.32
CA GLU A 292 25.16 2.80 12.21
C GLU A 292 24.76 1.32 12.29
N ILE A 293 23.48 1.04 12.50
CA ILE A 293 22.93 -0.32 12.60
C ILE A 293 22.66 -0.86 11.19
N LEU A 294 22.99 -2.14 10.96
CA LEU A 294 22.68 -2.79 9.70
C LEU A 294 21.16 -2.95 9.47
N PRO A 295 20.63 -2.58 8.29
CA PRO A 295 19.19 -2.67 8.02
C PRO A 295 18.71 -4.11 7.76
N SER A 296 17.60 -4.49 8.39
CA SER A 296 16.92 -5.79 8.21
C SER A 296 16.12 -5.88 6.90
N HIS A 297 15.61 -4.77 6.39
CA HIS A 297 14.73 -4.74 5.22
C HIS A 297 15.43 -4.28 3.93
N ALA A 298 16.77 -4.36 3.91
CA ALA A 298 17.58 -3.94 2.77
C ALA A 298 17.27 -4.74 1.50
N GLU A 299 17.06 -6.04 1.63
CA GLU A 299 16.73 -6.92 0.51
C GLU A 299 15.39 -6.53 -0.12
N ASN A 300 14.35 -6.36 0.69
CA ASN A 300 13.03 -5.89 0.24
C ASN A 300 13.12 -4.56 -0.52
N LEU A 301 13.89 -3.60 0.02
CA LEU A 301 14.12 -2.31 -0.64
C LEU A 301 14.83 -2.49 -1.99
N LEU A 302 15.87 -3.32 -2.06
CA LEU A 302 16.59 -3.57 -3.30
C LEU A 302 15.67 -4.22 -4.33
N THR A 303 14.92 -5.26 -3.95
CA THR A 303 13.99 -5.96 -4.84
C THR A 303 12.97 -5.01 -5.46
N ILE A 304 12.28 -4.22 -4.65
CA ILE A 304 11.24 -3.32 -5.16
C ILE A 304 11.80 -2.23 -6.07
N ILE A 305 12.96 -1.65 -5.74
CA ILE A 305 13.58 -0.61 -6.57
C ILE A 305 13.97 -1.17 -7.94
N HIS A 306 14.55 -2.37 -7.98
CA HIS A 306 14.96 -2.98 -9.24
C HIS A 306 13.75 -3.37 -10.10
N GLN A 307 12.72 -3.96 -9.50
CA GLN A 307 11.48 -4.30 -10.22
C GLN A 307 10.79 -3.04 -10.75
N ALA A 308 10.61 -2.02 -9.92
CA ALA A 308 9.99 -0.76 -10.36
C ALA A 308 10.78 -0.09 -11.49
N ALA A 309 12.11 -0.07 -11.40
CA ALA A 309 12.96 0.46 -12.46
C ALA A 309 12.87 -0.33 -13.77
N GLN A 310 12.75 -1.67 -13.70
CA GLN A 310 12.59 -2.52 -14.88
C GLN A 310 11.26 -2.28 -15.60
N HIS A 311 10.20 -1.99 -14.84
CA HIS A 311 8.86 -1.75 -15.38
C HIS A 311 8.56 -0.27 -15.66
N GLY A 312 9.50 0.64 -15.43
CA GLY A 312 9.29 2.09 -15.64
C GLY A 312 8.27 2.69 -14.67
N LEU A 313 8.13 2.11 -13.47
CA LEU A 313 7.20 2.57 -12.45
C LEU A 313 7.87 3.56 -11.49
N GLY A 314 7.07 4.46 -10.93
CA GLY A 314 7.42 5.20 -9.73
C GLY A 314 7.31 4.30 -8.49
N LEU A 315 7.58 4.87 -7.31
CA LEU A 315 7.34 4.22 -6.03
C LEU A 315 6.45 5.10 -5.16
N LEU A 316 5.57 4.48 -4.38
CA LEU A 316 4.76 5.14 -3.37
C LEU A 316 4.96 4.45 -2.02
N CYS A 317 5.14 5.21 -0.95
CA CYS A 317 5.33 4.68 0.40
C CYS A 317 4.11 5.02 1.25
N SER A 318 3.54 4.03 1.94
CA SER A 318 2.63 4.23 3.07
C SER A 318 3.32 3.91 4.39
N SER A 319 2.82 4.46 5.49
CA SER A 319 3.33 4.22 6.84
C SER A 319 2.22 3.82 7.80
#